data_AF-A0A0N0KE99-F1
#
_entry.id   AF-A0A0N0KE99-F1
#
_cell.length_a   1.000
_cell.length_b   1.000
_cell.length_c   1.000
_cell.angle_alpha   90.00
_cell.angle_beta   90.00
_cell.angle_gamma   90.00
#
_symmetry.space_group_name_H-M   'P 1'
#
loop_
_entity.id
_entity.type
_entity.pdbx_description
1 polymer ?
#
loop_
_entity_poly.entity_id
_entity_poly.type
_entity_poly.pdbx_seq_one_letter_code
_entity_poly.pdbx_strand_id
1 'polypeptide(L)'
;MDDNTFSRRESLGLAALVAGMAAVPTAAVAAGKTPKGKPKFDFITKIDFKDPKWTRDTYARIDADIDPAKEKCGWIKGKAMGVRPNEKVRTLFGVEGFSFVRTKKLEDGSYRRMLREIVFYRDPVTGEIMKEWDNPYTGERVKVVPIANDPFNFTISEFIQGPPSYGGLQKAEPTKIPFLQNWEYGPDGSMILQTGIDMIYPNALQPDKWVRESSGVMNRVSEHFIYTVKREDVENPHLTHIPHIGAWSRVTPWLPWMLMGQAEGMINYFTHFTTVAGEKELPADIVAAARAMDEKWLHAPTEDYGPSLSSLENYAREQKPAPVPAGWTPPKPPPAPSALPMRKPE
;
A
#
# COMPACT_ATOMS: atom_id res chain seq x y z
N MET A 1 12.35 3.85 39.76
CA MET A 1 11.24 3.18 39.06
C MET A 1 10.37 4.26 38.47
N ASP A 2 9.88 4.02 37.25
CA ASP A 2 8.71 4.62 36.62
C ASP A 2 8.45 6.11 36.85
N ASP A 3 9.05 6.94 36.00
CA ASP A 3 8.29 8.02 35.36
C ASP A 3 8.83 8.28 33.95
N ASN A 4 8.28 7.57 32.96
CA ASN A 4 8.59 7.76 31.55
C ASN A 4 7.27 7.84 30.76
N THR A 5 6.41 8.74 31.23
CA THR A 5 5.02 8.95 30.82
C THR A 5 4.90 9.67 29.47
N PHE A 6 5.53 9.11 28.43
CA PHE A 6 5.28 9.53 27.05
C PHE A 6 3.78 9.44 26.73
N SER A 7 3.23 10.58 26.31
CA SER A 7 1.80 10.76 26.06
C SER A 7 1.31 9.77 25.00
N ARG A 8 0.42 8.85 25.39
CA ARG A 8 -0.20 7.82 24.52
C ARG A 8 -1.26 8.42 23.57
N ARG A 9 -0.96 9.55 22.91
CA ARG A 9 -1.93 10.35 22.12
C ARG A 9 -1.55 10.55 20.65
N GLU A 10 -0.36 10.15 20.23
CA GLU A 10 0.18 10.44 18.88
C GLU A 10 0.45 9.17 18.03
N SER A 11 -0.01 8.00 18.48
CA SER A 11 0.17 6.73 17.78
C SER A 11 -1.12 6.20 17.17
N LEU A 12 -1.07 5.89 15.87
CA LEU A 12 -2.05 5.13 15.07
C LEU A 12 -3.46 5.74 15.02
N GLY A 13 -3.72 6.50 13.95
CA GLY A 13 -5.01 7.14 13.69
C GLY A 13 -5.31 7.43 12.21
N LEU A 14 -4.77 6.64 11.28
CA LEU A 14 -5.20 6.60 9.87
C LEU A 14 -4.85 5.20 9.31
N ALA A 15 -5.85 4.42 8.89
CA ALA A 15 -5.66 3.20 8.12
C ALA A 15 -6.54 3.28 6.86
N ALA A 16 -6.00 3.89 5.81
CA ALA A 16 -6.67 4.12 4.54
C ALA A 16 -5.64 4.21 3.40
N LEU A 17 -6.11 4.01 2.16
CA LEU A 17 -5.38 4.19 0.88
C LEU A 17 -4.34 3.12 0.52
N VAL A 18 -4.80 1.99 -0.07
CA VAL A 18 -3.99 1.09 -0.92
C VAL A 18 -4.91 0.33 -1.91
N ALA A 19 -5.28 0.86 -3.09
CA ALA A 19 -5.92 0.01 -4.12
C ALA A 19 -5.74 0.48 -5.57
N GLY A 20 -4.80 -0.18 -6.24
CA GLY A 20 -4.66 -0.20 -7.69
C GLY A 20 -3.18 -0.27 -8.10
N MET A 21 -2.76 -0.68 -9.30
CA MET A 21 -3.34 -1.34 -10.48
C MET A 21 -2.20 -1.55 -11.57
N ALA A 22 -2.35 -1.84 -12.89
CA ALA A 22 -1.33 -1.57 -13.98
C ALA A 22 -1.82 -1.65 -15.48
N ALA A 23 -1.21 -0.88 -16.42
CA ALA A 23 -1.76 -0.58 -17.78
C ALA A 23 -0.92 -1.07 -18.98
N VAL A 24 -1.57 -1.68 -19.97
CA VAL A 24 -1.07 -1.95 -21.34
C VAL A 24 -2.25 -1.72 -22.32
N PRO A 25 -2.08 -1.18 -23.54
CA PRO A 25 -3.22 -0.76 -24.36
C PRO A 25 -4.09 -1.94 -24.88
N THR A 26 -5.17 -2.23 -24.15
CA THR A 26 -6.21 -3.20 -24.52
C THR A 26 -7.54 -2.50 -24.76
N ALA A 27 -8.00 -2.55 -26.01
CA ALA A 27 -9.24 -1.96 -26.53
C ALA A 27 -9.43 -0.44 -26.29
N ALA A 28 -9.74 0.28 -27.37
CA ALA A 28 -10.57 1.46 -27.18
C ALA A 28 -11.92 0.99 -26.63
N VAL A 29 -12.22 1.31 -25.36
CA VAL A 29 -13.60 1.29 -24.86
C VAL A 29 -14.36 2.28 -25.74
N ALA A 30 -15.04 1.76 -26.77
CA ALA A 30 -15.68 2.57 -27.78
C ALA A 30 -16.60 3.58 -27.10
N ALA A 31 -16.46 4.87 -27.44
CA ALA A 31 -17.08 5.99 -26.74
C ALA A 31 -18.58 5.76 -26.54
N GLY A 32 -18.92 5.19 -25.37
CA GLY A 32 -20.21 4.57 -25.14
C GLY A 32 -21.25 5.65 -24.95
N LYS A 33 -22.21 5.74 -25.89
CA LYS A 33 -23.31 6.71 -25.83
C LYS A 33 -23.85 6.78 -24.41
N THR A 34 -23.69 7.94 -23.76
CA THR A 34 -23.99 8.14 -22.34
C THR A 34 -25.36 7.53 -22.00
N PRO A 35 -25.46 6.59 -21.04
CA PRO A 35 -26.67 5.80 -20.85
C PRO A 35 -27.91 6.67 -20.65
N LYS A 36 -28.87 6.59 -21.57
CA LYS A 36 -30.11 7.38 -21.50
C LYS A 36 -31.02 6.85 -20.39
N GLY A 37 -30.88 7.40 -19.19
CA GLY A 37 -31.70 7.07 -18.03
C GLY A 37 -31.23 7.79 -16.76
N LYS A 38 -31.89 7.53 -15.63
CA LYS A 38 -31.37 7.95 -14.32
C LYS A 38 -30.18 7.05 -13.92
N PRO A 39 -29.13 7.58 -13.28
CA PRO A 39 -28.08 6.78 -12.63
C PRO A 39 -28.62 5.69 -11.71
N LYS A 40 -27.95 4.52 -11.68
CA LYS A 40 -28.26 3.40 -10.76
C LYS A 40 -27.94 3.74 -9.30
N PHE A 41 -26.92 4.56 -9.08
CA PHE A 41 -26.44 4.98 -7.76
C PHE A 41 -26.41 6.50 -7.68
N ASP A 42 -26.53 7.02 -6.45
CA ASP A 42 -26.46 8.45 -6.16
C ASP A 42 -25.12 8.80 -5.50
N PHE A 43 -24.41 9.75 -6.11
CA PHE A 43 -23.08 10.23 -5.73
C PHE A 43 -22.79 11.59 -6.41
N ILE A 44 -21.95 12.41 -5.79
CA ILE A 44 -21.66 13.77 -6.31
C ILE A 44 -20.64 13.71 -7.45
N THR A 45 -21.02 14.20 -8.64
CA THR A 45 -20.14 14.33 -9.82
C THR A 45 -19.64 15.74 -10.08
N LYS A 46 -20.33 16.77 -9.59
CA LYS A 46 -19.87 18.16 -9.71
C LYS A 46 -18.59 18.33 -8.89
N ILE A 47 -17.48 18.62 -9.57
CA ILE A 47 -16.17 18.79 -8.95
C ILE A 47 -16.16 20.00 -8.01
N ASP A 48 -15.83 19.77 -6.74
CA ASP A 48 -15.46 20.78 -5.76
C ASP A 48 -14.43 20.21 -4.78
N PHE A 49 -13.17 20.65 -4.88
CA PHE A 49 -12.06 20.16 -4.04
C PHE A 49 -12.21 20.55 -2.56
N LYS A 50 -13.24 21.33 -2.19
CA LYS A 50 -13.57 21.70 -0.81
C LYS A 50 -14.80 20.96 -0.26
N ASP A 51 -15.49 20.16 -1.08
CA ASP A 51 -16.57 19.31 -0.62
C ASP A 51 -16.02 17.92 -0.22
N PRO A 52 -16.11 17.54 1.07
CA PRO A 52 -15.69 16.21 1.51
C PRO A 52 -16.64 15.10 1.04
N LYS A 53 -17.89 15.40 0.65
CA LYS A 53 -18.82 14.40 0.09
C LYS A 53 -18.47 14.07 -1.35
N TRP A 54 -18.16 15.08 -2.18
CA TRP A 54 -17.55 14.87 -3.49
C TRP A 54 -16.20 14.13 -3.38
N THR A 55 -15.35 14.51 -2.42
CA THR A 55 -14.05 13.85 -2.22
C THR A 55 -14.23 12.38 -1.83
N ARG A 56 -15.12 12.08 -0.88
CA ARG A 56 -15.53 10.71 -0.49
C ARG A 56 -16.03 9.91 -1.69
N ASP A 57 -17.01 10.45 -2.43
CA ASP A 57 -17.67 9.75 -3.55
C ASP A 57 -16.73 9.53 -4.74
N THR A 58 -15.84 10.48 -5.03
CA THR A 58 -14.87 10.35 -6.13
C THR A 58 -13.71 9.46 -5.74
N TYR A 59 -13.19 9.55 -4.51
CA TYR A 59 -12.16 8.63 -4.03
C TYR A 59 -12.67 7.19 -3.90
N ALA A 60 -13.91 6.96 -3.43
CA ALA A 60 -14.51 5.61 -3.40
C ALA A 60 -14.63 4.98 -4.79
N ARG A 61 -14.95 5.78 -5.82
CA ARG A 61 -14.97 5.34 -7.23
C ARG A 61 -13.57 5.12 -7.82
N ILE A 62 -12.50 5.67 -7.25
CA ILE A 62 -11.12 5.36 -7.65
C ILE A 62 -10.64 4.08 -6.94
N ASP A 63 -10.75 4.04 -5.61
CA ASP A 63 -10.26 2.94 -4.78
C ASP A 63 -11.01 1.63 -5.04
N ALA A 64 -12.28 1.67 -5.44
CA ALA A 64 -13.08 0.49 -5.77
C ALA A 64 -14.10 0.76 -6.92
N ASP A 65 -14.94 -0.22 -7.20
CA ASP A 65 -16.24 0.01 -7.83
C ASP A 65 -17.30 0.16 -6.71
N ILE A 66 -18.19 1.15 -6.84
CA ILE A 66 -19.26 1.42 -5.85
C ILE A 66 -20.52 0.56 -6.06
N ASP A 67 -20.56 -0.29 -7.09
CA ASP A 67 -21.60 -1.30 -7.26
C ASP A 67 -21.25 -2.56 -6.44
N PRO A 68 -21.96 -2.87 -5.33
CA PRO A 68 -21.59 -3.96 -4.42
C PRO A 68 -21.66 -5.36 -5.06
N ALA A 69 -22.31 -5.49 -6.22
CA ALA A 69 -22.36 -6.72 -7.01
C ALA A 69 -21.06 -7.02 -7.77
N LYS A 70 -20.10 -6.10 -7.79
CA LYS A 70 -18.80 -6.24 -8.48
C LYS A 70 -17.64 -6.38 -7.50
N GLU A 71 -16.45 -6.56 -8.04
CA GLU A 71 -15.16 -6.33 -7.39
C GLU A 71 -14.20 -5.68 -8.38
N LYS A 72 -13.36 -4.75 -7.90
CA LYS A 72 -12.29 -4.12 -8.70
C LYS A 72 -11.02 -4.94 -8.54
N CYS A 73 -10.38 -5.30 -9.64
CA CYS A 73 -9.05 -5.91 -9.64
C CYS A 73 -7.98 -4.85 -9.91
N GLY A 74 -7.15 -4.55 -8.93
CA GLY A 74 -5.92 -3.79 -9.15
C GLY A 74 -4.73 -4.71 -9.24
N TRP A 75 -3.98 -4.70 -10.34
CA TRP A 75 -2.60 -5.23 -10.41
C TRP A 75 -1.62 -4.31 -9.62
N ILE A 76 -0.30 -4.45 -9.75
CA ILE A 76 0.74 -3.44 -9.38
C ILE A 76 2.09 -3.98 -9.82
N LYS A 77 2.99 -3.12 -10.35
CA LYS A 77 4.32 -3.56 -10.79
C LYS A 77 5.42 -2.51 -10.60
N GLY A 78 6.62 -2.95 -10.22
CA GLY A 78 7.76 -2.06 -10.03
C GLY A 78 9.00 -2.75 -9.46
N LYS A 79 9.77 -2.01 -8.66
CA LYS A 79 11.05 -2.46 -8.06
C LYS A 79 11.16 -1.98 -6.61
N ALA A 80 11.86 -2.76 -5.80
CA ALA A 80 12.31 -2.35 -4.48
C ALA A 80 13.81 -2.01 -4.52
N MET A 81 14.14 -0.84 -4.01
CA MET A 81 15.47 -0.26 -4.06
C MET A 81 16.06 -0.18 -2.65
N GLY A 82 17.16 -0.89 -2.41
CA GLY A 82 17.91 -0.85 -1.17
C GLY A 82 18.78 0.41 -1.10
N VAL A 83 18.51 1.26 -0.12
CA VAL A 83 19.19 2.52 0.14
C VAL A 83 19.97 2.37 1.45
N ARG A 84 21.30 2.30 1.36
CA ARG A 84 22.22 2.14 2.50
C ARG A 84 23.40 3.11 2.33
N PRO A 85 23.99 3.68 3.40
CA PRO A 85 25.08 4.64 3.26
C PRO A 85 26.31 4.07 2.53
N ASN A 86 27.10 5.00 1.98
CA ASN A 86 28.44 4.75 1.44
C ASN A 86 28.51 3.77 0.25
N GLU A 87 27.37 3.47 -0.38
CA GLU A 87 27.30 2.71 -1.62
C GLU A 87 26.20 3.24 -2.56
N LYS A 88 26.21 2.78 -3.81
CA LYS A 88 25.12 3.05 -4.75
C LYS A 88 23.82 2.37 -4.28
N VAL A 89 22.69 3.02 -4.52
CA VAL A 89 21.36 2.41 -4.38
C VAL A 89 21.30 1.14 -5.26
N ARG A 90 20.77 0.04 -4.69
CA ARG A 90 20.72 -1.27 -5.36
C ARG A 90 19.28 -1.66 -5.66
N THR A 91 18.98 -2.13 -6.87
CA THR A 91 17.77 -2.93 -7.09
C THR A 91 17.92 -4.22 -6.28
N LEU A 92 16.97 -4.52 -5.40
CA LEU A 92 16.99 -5.76 -4.62
C LEU A 92 16.19 -6.86 -5.33
N PHE A 93 14.99 -6.49 -5.78
CA PHE A 93 14.03 -7.37 -6.44
C PHE A 93 12.98 -6.56 -7.21
N GLY A 94 12.35 -7.22 -8.19
CA GLY A 94 11.09 -6.77 -8.75
C GLY A 94 9.95 -6.91 -7.73
N VAL A 95 8.93 -6.08 -7.86
CA VAL A 95 7.73 -6.07 -7.02
C VAL A 95 6.53 -6.21 -7.95
N GLU A 96 5.70 -7.23 -7.76
CA GLU A 96 4.50 -7.42 -8.57
C GLU A 96 3.41 -8.14 -7.80
N GLY A 97 2.18 -7.62 -7.87
CA GLY A 97 1.09 -8.09 -7.03
C GLY A 97 -0.27 -7.67 -7.56
N PHE A 98 -1.31 -7.92 -6.78
CA PHE A 98 -2.66 -7.46 -7.08
C PHE A 98 -3.53 -7.40 -5.81
N SER A 99 -4.67 -6.75 -5.95
CA SER A 99 -5.70 -6.61 -4.93
C SER A 99 -7.09 -6.74 -5.54
N PHE A 100 -8.00 -7.35 -4.78
CA PHE A 100 -9.42 -7.41 -5.11
C PHE A 100 -10.21 -6.69 -4.02
N VAL A 101 -11.05 -5.73 -4.45
CA VAL A 101 -11.80 -4.86 -3.54
C VAL A 101 -13.26 -4.71 -3.92
N ARG A 102 -14.13 -4.78 -2.90
CA ARG A 102 -15.59 -4.60 -2.98
C ARG A 102 -16.00 -3.54 -1.97
N THR A 103 -17.10 -2.83 -2.24
CA THR A 103 -17.67 -1.87 -1.28
C THR A 103 -19.07 -2.27 -0.83
N LYS A 104 -19.46 -1.80 0.36
CA LYS A 104 -20.84 -1.75 0.87
C LYS A 104 -21.11 -0.31 1.29
N LYS A 105 -22.16 0.34 0.76
CA LYS A 105 -22.55 1.70 1.18
C LYS A 105 -23.29 1.62 2.52
N LEU A 106 -22.88 2.45 3.48
CA LEU A 106 -23.42 2.50 4.85
C LEU A 106 -24.54 3.54 4.95
N GLU A 107 -25.28 3.50 6.07
CA GLU A 107 -26.45 4.37 6.33
C GLU A 107 -26.11 5.85 6.41
N ASP A 108 -24.89 6.21 6.84
CA ASP A 108 -24.35 7.59 6.82
C ASP A 108 -23.91 8.04 5.42
N GLY A 109 -24.03 7.18 4.41
CA GLY A 109 -23.58 7.40 3.04
C GLY A 109 -22.08 7.20 2.82
N SER A 110 -21.31 6.77 3.84
CA SER A 110 -19.93 6.33 3.68
C SER A 110 -19.84 4.97 2.97
N TYR A 111 -18.66 4.59 2.49
CA TYR A 111 -18.42 3.30 1.86
C TYR A 111 -17.52 2.46 2.75
N ARG A 112 -18.04 1.33 3.25
CA ARG A 112 -17.21 0.29 3.84
C ARG A 112 -16.49 -0.44 2.71
N ARG A 113 -15.18 -0.33 2.69
CA ARG A 113 -14.29 -0.86 1.66
C ARG A 113 -13.65 -2.13 2.18
N MET A 114 -13.83 -3.23 1.45
CA MET A 114 -13.41 -4.57 1.84
C MET A 114 -12.41 -5.11 0.82
N LEU A 115 -11.19 -5.44 1.24
CA LEU A 115 -10.07 -5.71 0.33
C LEU A 115 -9.21 -6.89 0.78
N ARG A 116 -8.69 -7.64 -0.20
CA ARG A 116 -7.49 -8.49 -0.07
C ARG A 116 -6.42 -8.01 -1.04
N GLU A 117 -5.16 -8.11 -0.64
CA GLU A 117 -4.01 -7.82 -1.49
C GLU A 117 -2.88 -8.82 -1.27
N ILE A 118 -2.16 -9.11 -2.35
CA ILE A 118 -1.00 -9.99 -2.36
C ILE A 118 0.08 -9.39 -3.26
N VAL A 119 1.32 -9.32 -2.78
CA VAL A 119 2.46 -8.80 -3.56
C VAL A 119 3.64 -9.76 -3.44
N PHE A 120 4.07 -10.26 -4.58
CA PHE A 120 5.20 -11.15 -4.75
C PHE A 120 6.48 -10.35 -5.07
N TYR A 121 7.61 -10.95 -4.71
CA TYR A 121 8.93 -10.43 -5.04
C TYR A 121 9.56 -11.29 -6.14
N ARG A 122 10.16 -10.62 -7.13
CA ARG A 122 10.71 -11.25 -8.33
C ARG A 122 12.21 -11.05 -8.44
N ASP A 123 12.89 -12.02 -9.06
CA ASP A 123 14.28 -11.84 -9.44
C ASP A 123 14.40 -10.66 -10.43
N PRO A 124 15.34 -9.71 -10.22
CA PRO A 124 15.43 -8.51 -11.05
C PRO A 124 16.06 -8.73 -12.44
N VAL A 125 16.50 -9.96 -12.76
CA VAL A 125 17.12 -10.37 -14.02
C VAL A 125 16.25 -11.37 -14.80
N THR A 126 15.80 -12.46 -14.18
CA THR A 126 14.92 -13.47 -14.82
C THR A 126 13.46 -13.05 -14.80
N GLY A 127 13.06 -12.24 -13.83
CA GLY A 127 11.67 -11.88 -13.58
C GLY A 127 10.84 -12.96 -12.87
N GLU A 128 11.42 -14.11 -12.49
CA GLU A 128 10.68 -15.20 -11.84
C GLU A 128 10.27 -14.86 -10.40
N ILE A 129 9.16 -15.43 -9.91
CA ILE A 129 8.71 -15.26 -8.53
C ILE A 129 9.67 -15.98 -7.57
N MET A 130 10.28 -15.23 -6.66
CA MET A 130 11.28 -15.76 -5.74
C MET A 130 10.63 -16.47 -4.55
N LYS A 131 11.09 -17.70 -4.27
CA LYS A 131 10.83 -18.42 -3.00
C LYS A 131 11.98 -18.24 -2.01
N GLU A 132 13.17 -18.00 -2.52
CA GLU A 132 14.42 -17.74 -1.79
C GLU A 132 15.17 -16.60 -2.49
N TRP A 133 15.98 -15.86 -1.75
CA TRP A 133 16.77 -14.73 -2.25
C TRP A 133 18.13 -14.70 -1.57
N ASP A 134 19.21 -14.52 -2.33
CA ASP A 134 20.56 -14.42 -1.80
C ASP A 134 20.84 -12.95 -1.41
N ASN A 135 20.85 -12.65 -0.10
CA ASN A 135 20.92 -11.28 0.40
C ASN A 135 22.33 -10.68 0.18
N PRO A 136 22.48 -9.62 -0.65
CA PRO A 136 23.78 -9.04 -0.99
C PRO A 136 24.42 -8.22 0.16
N TYR A 137 23.74 -8.09 1.30
CA TYR A 137 24.24 -7.37 2.48
C TYR A 137 24.73 -8.29 3.60
N THR A 138 24.21 -9.53 3.70
CA THR A 138 24.66 -10.54 4.68
C THR A 138 25.43 -11.70 4.04
N GLY A 139 25.24 -11.95 2.74
CA GLY A 139 25.71 -13.16 2.08
C GLY A 139 24.86 -14.41 2.38
N GLU A 140 23.74 -14.25 3.08
CA GLU A 140 22.85 -15.35 3.46
C GLU A 140 21.71 -15.54 2.45
N ARG A 141 21.43 -16.79 2.11
CA ARG A 141 20.23 -17.19 1.37
C ARG A 141 19.03 -17.25 2.31
N VAL A 142 18.03 -16.41 2.07
CA VAL A 142 16.85 -16.27 2.93
C VAL A 142 15.57 -16.68 2.20
N LYS A 143 14.61 -17.25 2.92
CA LYS A 143 13.27 -17.55 2.39
C LYS A 143 12.50 -16.24 2.20
N VAL A 144 11.93 -16.03 1.02
CA VAL A 144 11.09 -14.87 0.72
C VAL A 144 9.69 -15.06 1.33
N VAL A 145 9.13 -13.99 1.90
CA VAL A 145 7.74 -13.95 2.38
C VAL A 145 7.02 -12.81 1.63
N PRO A 146 5.94 -13.09 0.87
CA PRO A 146 5.19 -12.07 0.14
C PRO A 146 4.45 -11.13 1.10
N ILE A 147 4.00 -9.97 0.60
CA ILE A 147 2.92 -9.25 1.28
C ILE A 147 1.63 -10.01 1.03
N ALA A 148 0.86 -10.26 2.09
CA ALA A 148 -0.43 -10.91 2.03
C ALA A 148 -1.30 -10.30 3.14
N ASN A 149 -2.22 -9.41 2.77
CA ASN A 149 -3.06 -8.68 3.73
C ASN A 149 -4.53 -9.08 3.51
N ASP A 150 -5.09 -9.84 4.44
CA ASP A 150 -6.48 -10.32 4.45
C ASP A 150 -7.02 -10.29 5.90
N PRO A 151 -7.99 -9.42 6.24
CA PRO A 151 -8.55 -8.34 5.42
C PRO A 151 -7.69 -7.06 5.49
N PHE A 152 -7.88 -6.15 4.52
CA PHE A 152 -7.41 -4.76 4.63
C PHE A 152 -8.60 -3.79 4.43
N ASN A 153 -9.58 -3.94 5.32
CA ASN A 153 -10.86 -3.23 5.28
C ASN A 153 -10.77 -1.88 6.02
N PHE A 154 -11.36 -0.83 5.43
CA PHE A 154 -11.51 0.48 6.07
C PHE A 154 -12.76 1.22 5.57
N THR A 155 -13.08 2.39 6.16
CA THR A 155 -14.30 3.15 5.80
C THR A 155 -13.94 4.47 5.13
N ILE A 156 -14.50 4.71 3.95
CA ILE A 156 -14.36 5.96 3.17
C ILE A 156 -15.55 6.86 3.50
N SER A 157 -15.36 7.85 4.38
CA SER A 157 -16.40 8.78 4.85
C SER A 157 -16.11 10.22 4.40
N GLU A 158 -17.03 11.14 4.66
CA GLU A 158 -16.80 12.59 4.50
C GLU A 158 -15.91 13.17 5.63
N PHE A 159 -15.56 12.35 6.62
CA PHE A 159 -14.61 12.70 7.67
C PHE A 159 -13.41 11.76 7.67
N ILE A 160 -12.25 12.30 8.03
CA ILE A 160 -11.06 11.51 8.34
C ILE A 160 -11.41 10.54 9.49
N GLN A 161 -10.94 9.29 9.40
CA GLN A 161 -11.13 8.31 10.47
C GLN A 161 -10.46 8.81 11.75
N GLY A 162 -11.19 8.80 12.86
CA GLY A 162 -10.60 9.04 14.17
C GLY A 162 -9.65 7.89 14.58
N PRO A 163 -8.78 8.13 15.58
CA PRO A 163 -8.04 7.04 16.23
C PRO A 163 -9.00 5.97 16.77
N PRO A 164 -8.59 4.69 16.79
CA PRO A 164 -9.45 3.58 17.19
C PRO A 164 -9.87 3.72 18.66
N SER A 165 -11.05 3.23 19.03
CA SER A 165 -11.57 3.38 20.40
C SER A 165 -10.80 2.59 21.47
N TYR A 166 -9.79 1.81 21.09
CA TYR A 166 -8.98 0.92 21.94
C TYR A 166 -9.84 0.09 22.91
N GLY A 167 -10.90 -0.55 22.41
CA GLY A 167 -11.82 -1.34 23.22
C GLY A 167 -12.70 -0.53 24.18
N GLY A 168 -12.95 0.75 23.87
CA GLY A 168 -13.70 1.68 24.73
C GLY A 168 -12.85 2.44 25.76
N LEU A 169 -11.51 2.30 25.69
CA LEU A 169 -10.59 3.11 26.50
C LEU A 169 -10.55 4.57 26.01
N GLN A 170 -10.66 4.81 24.71
CA GLN A 170 -10.78 6.16 24.15
C GLN A 170 -12.27 6.56 24.11
N LYS A 171 -12.67 7.37 25.09
CA LYS A 171 -14.05 7.85 25.32
C LYS A 171 -14.33 9.27 24.82
N ALA A 172 -13.34 9.92 24.21
CA ALA A 172 -13.52 11.24 23.61
C ALA A 172 -14.06 11.06 22.19
N GLU A 173 -15.18 11.71 21.87
CA GLU A 173 -15.70 11.81 20.50
C GLU A 173 -14.60 12.35 19.56
N PRO A 174 -14.28 11.66 18.45
CA PRO A 174 -13.27 12.14 17.52
C PRO A 174 -13.64 13.49 16.91
N THR A 175 -12.68 14.42 16.87
CA THR A 175 -12.82 15.66 16.11
C THR A 175 -13.13 15.33 14.65
N LYS A 176 -14.30 15.74 14.15
CA LYS A 176 -14.74 15.51 12.77
C LYS A 176 -13.99 16.41 11.80
N ILE A 177 -12.77 16.01 11.42
CA ILE A 177 -11.97 16.67 10.39
C ILE A 177 -12.50 16.23 9.01
N PRO A 178 -12.87 17.16 8.11
CA PRO A 178 -13.33 16.80 6.77
C PRO A 178 -12.31 15.98 5.97
N PHE A 179 -12.78 14.95 5.25
CA PHE A 179 -11.95 14.15 4.35
C PHE A 179 -11.74 14.91 3.02
N LEU A 180 -10.77 15.82 3.02
CA LEU A 180 -10.24 16.47 1.83
C LEU A 180 -8.90 15.84 1.43
N GLN A 181 -8.52 15.96 0.16
CA GLN A 181 -7.30 15.36 -0.43
C GLN A 181 -6.61 16.36 -1.36
N ASN A 182 -5.32 16.15 -1.68
CA ASN A 182 -4.62 17.04 -2.60
C ASN A 182 -5.02 16.76 -4.06
N TRP A 183 -5.96 17.56 -4.56
CA TRP A 183 -6.48 17.50 -5.93
C TRP A 183 -5.97 18.67 -6.78
N GLU A 184 -5.51 18.35 -7.98
CA GLU A 184 -5.00 19.31 -8.96
C GLU A 184 -5.60 19.01 -10.36
N TYR A 185 -5.69 20.02 -11.23
CA TYR A 185 -6.04 19.80 -12.64
C TYR A 185 -4.76 19.50 -13.43
N GLY A 186 -4.77 18.42 -14.21
CA GLY A 186 -3.66 18.04 -15.08
C GLY A 186 -3.86 18.52 -16.53
N PRO A 187 -2.88 18.24 -17.42
CA PRO A 187 -3.01 18.50 -18.86
C PRO A 187 -4.10 17.61 -19.49
N ASP A 188 -4.49 17.94 -20.73
CA ASP A 188 -5.31 17.09 -21.61
C ASP A 188 -6.63 16.57 -21.00
N GLY A 189 -7.25 17.36 -20.12
CA GLY A 189 -8.50 17.00 -19.45
C GLY A 189 -8.35 15.98 -18.32
N SER A 190 -7.14 15.78 -17.80
CA SER A 190 -6.89 14.97 -16.61
C SER A 190 -7.06 15.74 -15.30
N MET A 191 -7.17 15.00 -14.20
CA MET A 191 -7.06 15.50 -12.83
C MET A 191 -6.09 14.62 -12.07
N ILE A 192 -5.25 15.22 -11.23
CA ILE A 192 -4.27 14.52 -10.41
C ILE A 192 -4.77 14.54 -8.95
N LEU A 193 -4.65 13.39 -8.29
CA LEU A 193 -4.88 13.19 -6.88
C LEU A 193 -3.58 12.67 -6.27
N GLN A 194 -3.02 13.42 -5.33
CA GLN A 194 -1.91 12.98 -4.50
C GLN A 194 -2.42 12.62 -3.11
N THR A 195 -2.03 11.46 -2.61
CA THR A 195 -2.36 11.02 -1.25
C THR A 195 -1.14 10.36 -0.62
N GLY A 196 -0.92 10.54 0.67
CA GLY A 196 0.14 9.83 1.37
C GLY A 196 -0.07 9.82 2.87
N ILE A 197 0.77 9.04 3.56
CA ILE A 197 0.78 8.92 5.01
C ILE A 197 2.21 8.67 5.50
N ASP A 198 2.65 9.48 6.46
CA ASP A 198 3.87 9.27 7.22
C ASP A 198 3.53 8.66 8.58
N MET A 199 4.14 7.52 8.89
CA MET A 199 3.79 6.71 10.07
C MET A 199 5.01 6.39 10.93
N ILE A 200 4.83 6.51 12.25
CA ILE A 200 5.67 5.85 13.25
C ILE A 200 4.78 5.16 14.29
N TYR A 201 5.00 3.87 14.53
CA TYR A 201 4.16 3.07 15.44
C TYR A 201 4.94 1.92 16.09
N PRO A 202 4.46 1.36 17.23
CA PRO A 202 5.11 0.23 17.89
C PRO A 202 5.28 -0.96 16.95
N ASN A 203 6.48 -1.52 16.87
CA ASN A 203 6.77 -2.62 15.95
C ASN A 203 6.14 -3.93 16.47
N ALA A 204 5.41 -4.65 15.61
CA ALA A 204 4.93 -6.00 15.95
C ALA A 204 6.09 -7.00 16.14
N LEU A 205 7.23 -6.72 15.53
CA LEU A 205 8.47 -7.46 15.66
C LEU A 205 9.41 -6.75 16.65
N GLN A 206 9.17 -6.93 17.96
CA GLN A 206 10.04 -6.34 18.99
C GLN A 206 11.45 -6.99 18.97
N PRO A 207 12.53 -6.21 19.15
CA PRO A 207 13.91 -6.63 18.86
C PRO A 207 14.53 -7.58 19.89
N ASP A 208 13.90 -7.76 21.06
CA ASP A 208 14.25 -8.76 22.06
C ASP A 208 13.91 -10.19 21.60
N LYS A 209 12.80 -10.34 20.90
CA LYS A 209 12.30 -11.61 20.34
C LYS A 209 12.71 -11.82 18.88
N TRP A 210 12.69 -10.76 18.08
CA TRP A 210 12.90 -10.79 16.62
C TRP A 210 14.23 -10.11 16.25
N VAL A 211 15.32 -10.60 16.83
CA VAL A 211 16.67 -9.98 16.77
C VAL A 211 17.14 -9.69 15.34
N ARG A 212 16.74 -10.51 14.36
CA ARG A 212 17.18 -10.43 12.96
C ARG A 212 16.15 -9.80 12.03
N GLU A 213 14.89 -9.73 12.44
CA GLU A 213 13.79 -9.23 11.62
C GLU A 213 13.29 -7.84 12.07
N SER A 214 13.61 -7.46 13.31
CA SER A 214 13.23 -6.17 13.87
C SER A 214 14.13 -5.04 13.39
N SER A 215 13.51 -4.04 12.77
CA SER A 215 14.08 -2.72 12.53
C SER A 215 14.22 -1.84 13.78
N GLY A 216 13.79 -2.33 14.95
CA GLY A 216 13.76 -1.60 16.22
C GLY A 216 12.37 -1.60 16.87
N VAL A 217 12.27 -1.00 18.06
CA VAL A 217 11.04 -0.97 18.89
C VAL A 217 9.86 -0.23 18.24
N MET A 218 10.14 0.72 17.34
CA MET A 218 9.14 1.43 16.52
C MET A 218 9.41 1.11 15.05
N ASN A 219 8.35 0.83 14.28
CA ASN A 219 8.41 0.82 12.83
C ASN A 219 8.14 2.24 12.30
N ARG A 220 8.92 2.68 11.30
CA ARG A 220 8.76 3.98 10.63
C ARG A 220 8.60 3.77 9.12
N VAL A 221 7.39 4.00 8.60
CA VAL A 221 7.01 3.75 7.21
C VAL A 221 6.33 5.00 6.64
N SER A 222 6.53 5.24 5.36
CA SER A 222 5.85 6.31 4.62
C SER A 222 5.36 5.75 3.29
N GLU A 223 4.11 6.04 2.91
CA GLU A 223 3.48 5.55 1.68
C GLU A 223 2.84 6.71 0.93
N HIS A 224 3.09 6.78 -0.38
CA HIS A 224 2.73 7.89 -1.25
C HIS A 224 2.15 7.37 -2.57
N PHE A 225 1.08 8.00 -3.06
CA PHE A 225 0.35 7.59 -4.26
C PHE A 225 0.07 8.79 -5.15
N ILE A 226 0.14 8.58 -6.47
CA ILE A 226 -0.29 9.55 -7.48
C ILE A 226 -1.28 8.86 -8.42
N TYR A 227 -2.52 9.35 -8.38
CA TYR A 227 -3.61 8.95 -9.27
C TYR A 227 -3.86 10.09 -10.26
N THR A 228 -4.07 9.75 -11.52
CA THR A 228 -4.38 10.66 -12.63
C THR A 228 -5.62 10.09 -13.29
N VAL A 229 -6.75 10.75 -13.11
CA VAL A 229 -8.04 10.35 -13.68
C VAL A 229 -8.38 11.25 -14.86
N LYS A 230 -9.24 10.78 -15.74
CA LYS A 230 -9.92 11.67 -16.68
C LYS A 230 -10.97 12.49 -15.96
N ARG A 231 -11.04 13.80 -16.24
CA ARG A 231 -12.11 14.67 -15.74
C ARG A 231 -13.50 14.20 -16.20
N GLU A 232 -13.62 13.78 -17.47
CA GLU A 232 -14.89 13.27 -18.02
C GLU A 232 -15.44 12.06 -17.25
N ASP A 233 -14.57 11.19 -16.73
CA ASP A 233 -14.95 10.03 -15.93
C ASP A 233 -15.34 10.40 -14.48
N VAL A 234 -14.69 11.42 -13.90
CA VAL A 234 -15.08 12.00 -12.59
C VAL A 234 -16.48 12.61 -12.67
N GLU A 235 -16.76 13.37 -13.73
CA GLU A 235 -18.03 14.08 -13.96
C GLU A 235 -19.17 13.14 -14.45
N ASN A 236 -18.85 11.91 -14.87
CA ASN A 236 -19.81 10.93 -15.39
C ASN A 236 -20.66 10.26 -14.28
N PRO A 237 -22.00 10.47 -14.25
CA PRO A 237 -22.86 9.93 -13.20
C PRO A 237 -23.28 8.46 -13.43
N HIS A 238 -22.89 7.84 -14.54
CA HIS A 238 -23.14 6.41 -14.81
C HIS A 238 -21.93 5.52 -14.47
N LEU A 239 -20.77 6.13 -14.19
CA LEU A 239 -19.51 5.43 -14.01
C LEU A 239 -19.26 5.13 -12.53
N THR A 240 -19.42 3.86 -12.15
CA THR A 240 -19.29 3.39 -10.76
C THR A 240 -17.85 3.03 -10.36
N HIS A 241 -16.93 2.95 -11.32
CA HIS A 241 -15.49 2.87 -11.11
C HIS A 241 -14.75 3.79 -12.09
N ILE A 242 -13.89 4.69 -11.61
CA ILE A 242 -13.11 5.63 -12.42
C ILE A 242 -11.74 5.02 -12.79
N PRO A 243 -11.41 4.84 -14.08
CA PRO A 243 -10.05 4.52 -14.52
C PRO A 243 -9.05 5.63 -14.15
N HIS A 244 -7.87 5.23 -13.70
CA HIS A 244 -6.80 6.11 -13.18
C HIS A 244 -5.41 5.70 -13.75
N ILE A 245 -4.34 6.49 -13.51
CA ILE A 245 -2.91 6.13 -13.64
C ILE A 245 -2.06 7.01 -12.68
N GLY A 246 -1.13 6.55 -11.86
CA GLY A 246 -0.15 5.55 -12.25
C GLY A 246 1.02 5.29 -11.31
N ALA A 247 1.06 5.67 -10.02
CA ALA A 247 2.26 5.42 -9.19
C ALA A 247 2.03 5.23 -7.68
N TRP A 248 2.75 4.27 -7.08
CA TRP A 248 2.96 4.13 -5.62
C TRP A 248 4.45 4.10 -5.30
N SER A 249 4.80 4.80 -4.22
CA SER A 249 6.13 4.87 -3.61
C SER A 249 6.00 4.59 -2.10
N ARG A 250 6.93 3.83 -1.55
CA ARG A 250 6.97 3.50 -0.12
C ARG A 250 8.38 3.49 0.42
N VAL A 251 8.61 4.24 1.48
CA VAL A 251 9.82 4.16 2.31
C VAL A 251 9.51 3.28 3.52
N THR A 252 10.34 2.26 3.74
CA THR A 252 10.16 1.28 4.82
C THR A 252 11.52 0.76 5.28
N PRO A 253 11.68 0.29 6.53
CA PRO A 253 12.89 -0.43 6.91
C PRO A 253 13.06 -1.71 6.08
N TRP A 254 14.22 -2.36 6.22
CA TRP A 254 14.45 -3.69 5.64
C TRP A 254 13.30 -4.65 5.94
N LEU A 255 12.90 -5.48 4.97
CA LEU A 255 11.81 -6.43 5.19
C LEU A 255 12.23 -7.48 6.22
N PRO A 256 11.30 -7.94 7.09
CA PRO A 256 11.59 -8.93 8.13
C PRO A 256 12.37 -10.15 7.64
N TRP A 257 11.95 -10.73 6.50
CA TRP A 257 12.56 -11.92 5.91
C TRP A 257 13.96 -11.71 5.33
N MET A 258 14.43 -10.46 5.18
CA MET A 258 15.81 -10.18 4.74
C MET A 258 16.84 -10.44 5.87
N LEU A 259 16.39 -10.64 7.11
CA LEU A 259 17.23 -10.92 8.28
C LEU A 259 18.31 -9.85 8.57
N MET A 260 18.00 -8.58 8.28
CA MET A 260 18.89 -7.42 8.40
C MET A 260 18.94 -6.81 9.81
N GLY A 261 17.91 -7.05 10.64
CA GLY A 261 17.71 -6.42 11.94
C GLY A 261 17.80 -4.89 11.88
N GLN A 262 18.46 -4.32 12.90
CA GLN A 262 18.70 -2.87 13.03
C GLN A 262 19.88 -2.37 12.16
N ALA A 263 20.10 -2.96 10.98
CA ALA A 263 21.10 -2.49 10.03
C ALA A 263 20.70 -1.14 9.43
N GLU A 264 21.66 -0.23 9.31
CA GLU A 264 21.41 1.10 8.75
C GLU A 264 20.93 1.03 7.29
N GLY A 265 20.02 1.93 6.92
CA GLY A 265 19.40 2.00 5.60
C GLY A 265 17.92 1.68 5.61
N MET A 266 17.36 1.55 4.40
CA MET A 266 15.92 1.41 4.15
C MET A 266 15.66 0.86 2.74
N ILE A 267 14.42 0.47 2.48
CA ILE A 267 13.93 0.17 1.15
C ILE A 267 13.06 1.33 0.68
N ASN A 268 13.25 1.74 -0.57
CA ASN A 268 12.34 2.60 -1.30
C ASN A 268 11.68 1.81 -2.44
N TYR A 269 10.35 1.76 -2.47
CA TYR A 269 9.57 1.14 -3.54
C TYR A 269 9.32 2.15 -4.66
N PHE A 270 9.42 1.71 -5.92
CA PHE A 270 9.08 2.52 -7.09
C PHE A 270 8.24 1.69 -8.06
N THR A 271 6.95 2.02 -8.18
CA THR A 271 5.93 1.17 -8.85
C THR A 271 4.90 2.00 -9.65
N HIS A 272 4.14 1.35 -10.54
CA HIS A 272 3.18 2.01 -11.45
C HIS A 272 1.84 1.27 -11.66
N PHE A 273 0.78 1.96 -12.16
CA PHE A 273 -0.60 1.41 -12.13
C PHE A 273 -1.78 1.83 -13.11
N THR A 274 -2.86 0.99 -13.30
CA THR A 274 -4.20 1.11 -14.06
C THR A 274 -5.16 -0.13 -13.89
N THR A 275 -6.48 0.00 -13.61
CA THR A 275 -7.39 -1.12 -13.20
C THR A 275 -7.54 -2.18 -14.28
N VAL A 276 -7.39 -3.47 -13.96
CA VAL A 276 -7.59 -4.58 -14.91
C VAL A 276 -8.98 -5.20 -14.74
N ALA A 277 -9.51 -5.83 -15.79
CA ALA A 277 -10.88 -6.33 -15.83
C ALA A 277 -11.15 -7.55 -14.90
N GLY A 278 -10.10 -8.16 -14.34
CA GLY A 278 -10.17 -9.29 -13.40
C GLY A 278 -8.97 -10.21 -13.50
N GLU A 279 -9.06 -11.39 -12.87
CA GLU A 279 -8.01 -12.44 -12.85
C GLU A 279 -7.39 -12.71 -14.23
N LYS A 280 -8.21 -12.73 -15.29
CA LYS A 280 -7.80 -13.10 -16.65
C LYS A 280 -6.85 -12.12 -17.33
N GLU A 281 -6.69 -10.91 -16.78
CA GLU A 281 -5.75 -9.90 -17.26
C GLU A 281 -4.49 -9.78 -16.36
N LEU A 282 -4.44 -10.54 -15.26
CA LEU A 282 -3.23 -10.67 -14.45
C LEU A 282 -2.26 -11.68 -15.10
N PRO A 283 -0.93 -11.53 -14.90
CA PRO A 283 0.04 -12.55 -15.27
C PRO A 283 -0.29 -13.92 -14.68
N ALA A 284 -0.28 -14.96 -15.53
CA ALA A 284 -0.70 -16.31 -15.15
C ALA A 284 0.14 -16.91 -13.99
N ASP A 285 1.38 -16.46 -13.81
CA ASP A 285 2.27 -16.94 -12.75
C ASP A 285 1.94 -16.35 -11.36
N ILE A 286 1.58 -15.06 -11.26
CA ILE A 286 1.10 -14.49 -9.97
C ILE A 286 -0.28 -15.01 -9.60
N VAL A 287 -1.14 -15.30 -10.59
CA VAL A 287 -2.42 -15.97 -10.38
C VAL A 287 -2.21 -17.39 -9.84
N ALA A 288 -1.31 -18.17 -10.46
CA ALA A 288 -0.97 -19.51 -9.99
C ALA A 288 -0.31 -19.49 -8.60
N ALA A 289 0.55 -18.52 -8.31
CA ALA A 289 1.19 -18.38 -6.99
C ALA A 289 0.20 -18.02 -5.89
N ALA A 290 -0.78 -17.15 -6.17
CA ALA A 290 -1.83 -16.80 -5.21
C ALA A 290 -2.81 -17.96 -4.97
N ARG A 291 -3.26 -18.63 -6.04
CA ARG A 291 -4.08 -19.86 -5.99
C ARG A 291 -3.39 -21.00 -5.22
N ALA A 292 -2.07 -21.09 -5.30
CA ALA A 292 -1.28 -22.04 -4.51
C ALA A 292 -1.13 -21.66 -3.02
N MET A 293 -1.54 -20.45 -2.61
CA MET A 293 -1.70 -20.07 -1.20
C MET A 293 -3.15 -20.28 -0.74
N ASP A 294 -4.13 -19.71 -1.44
CA ASP A 294 -5.58 -19.86 -1.21
C ASP A 294 -6.36 -19.24 -2.39
N GLU A 295 -7.44 -19.87 -2.86
CA GLU A 295 -8.30 -19.31 -3.91
C GLU A 295 -8.89 -17.94 -3.52
N LYS A 296 -9.10 -17.69 -2.21
CA LYS A 296 -9.66 -16.44 -1.69
C LYS A 296 -8.89 -15.18 -2.11
N TRP A 297 -7.59 -15.30 -2.43
CA TRP A 297 -6.76 -14.16 -2.85
C TRP A 297 -7.21 -13.57 -4.18
N LEU A 298 -7.87 -14.36 -5.03
CA LEU A 298 -8.36 -13.96 -6.36
C LEU A 298 -9.74 -13.29 -6.33
N HIS A 299 -10.30 -13.05 -5.13
CA HIS A 299 -11.60 -12.43 -4.93
C HIS A 299 -11.61 -11.44 -3.76
N ALA A 300 -12.46 -10.42 -3.85
CA ALA A 300 -12.65 -9.49 -2.74
C ALA A 300 -13.47 -10.17 -1.63
N PRO A 301 -13.32 -9.75 -0.36
CA PRO A 301 -14.22 -10.19 0.70
C PRO A 301 -15.69 -9.93 0.34
N THR A 302 -16.55 -10.89 0.64
CA THR A 302 -18.01 -10.71 0.57
C THR A 302 -18.52 -10.02 1.84
N GLU A 303 -18.00 -10.45 3.00
CA GLU A 303 -18.34 -9.91 4.31
C GLU A 303 -17.22 -9.07 4.93
N ASP A 304 -17.63 -8.21 5.86
CA ASP A 304 -16.72 -7.37 6.64
C ASP A 304 -16.28 -8.10 7.91
N TYR A 305 -14.98 -8.36 8.02
CA TYR A 305 -14.34 -8.97 9.18
C TYR A 305 -13.04 -8.24 9.49
N GLY A 306 -12.37 -8.63 10.58
CA GLY A 306 -11.15 -8.00 11.02
C GLY A 306 -10.55 -8.62 12.28
N PRO A 307 -9.59 -7.95 12.92
CA PRO A 307 -9.04 -6.64 12.55
C PRO A 307 -8.34 -6.66 11.18
N SER A 308 -8.31 -5.50 10.52
CA SER A 308 -7.36 -5.24 9.43
C SER A 308 -5.96 -5.13 10.03
N LEU A 309 -4.97 -5.77 9.44
CA LEU A 309 -3.63 -5.91 10.01
C LEU A 309 -2.55 -5.38 9.07
N SER A 310 -1.46 -4.86 9.64
CA SER A 310 -0.25 -4.58 8.88
C SER A 310 0.48 -5.88 8.52
N SER A 311 1.25 -5.86 7.43
CA SER A 311 2.05 -7.02 7.01
C SER A 311 3.09 -7.44 8.05
N LEU A 312 3.48 -6.57 8.99
CA LEU A 312 4.34 -6.93 10.12
C LEU A 312 3.60 -7.74 11.19
N GLU A 313 2.31 -7.46 11.43
CA GLU A 313 1.48 -8.25 12.34
C GLU A 313 1.14 -9.62 11.73
N ASN A 314 0.90 -9.69 10.43
CA ASN A 314 0.75 -10.97 9.72
C ASN A 314 2.05 -11.78 9.78
N TYR A 315 3.21 -11.15 9.51
CA TYR A 315 4.52 -11.80 9.69
C TYR A 315 4.72 -12.31 11.13
N ALA A 316 4.34 -11.52 12.14
CA ALA A 316 4.45 -11.89 13.56
C ALA A 316 3.54 -13.06 13.98
N ARG A 317 2.45 -13.32 13.23
CA ARG A 317 1.50 -14.42 13.43
C ARG A 317 1.89 -15.70 12.68
N GLU A 318 2.36 -15.55 11.44
CA GLU A 318 2.59 -16.67 10.51
C GLU A 318 4.01 -17.22 10.55
N GLN A 319 5.00 -16.38 10.88
CA GLN A 319 6.41 -16.75 10.90
C GLN A 319 6.91 -16.98 12.33
N LYS A 320 8.16 -17.45 12.46
CA LYS A 320 8.87 -17.62 13.73
C LYS A 320 10.21 -16.89 13.66
N PRO A 321 10.74 -16.35 14.78
CA PRO A 321 12.05 -15.72 14.79
C PRO A 321 13.15 -16.65 14.26
N ALA A 322 13.97 -16.13 13.36
CA ALA A 322 15.12 -16.81 12.79
C ALA A 322 16.18 -17.06 13.87
N PRO A 323 16.91 -18.21 13.83
CA PRO A 323 18.03 -18.45 14.72
C PRO A 323 19.07 -17.32 14.64
N VAL A 324 19.61 -16.93 15.79
CA VAL A 324 20.68 -15.92 15.92
C VAL A 324 22.03 -16.65 16.02
N PRO A 325 22.91 -16.56 15.01
CA PRO A 325 24.25 -17.15 15.10
C PRO A 325 25.06 -16.51 16.23
N ALA A 326 25.97 -17.28 16.83
CA ALA A 326 26.88 -16.78 17.85
C ALA A 326 27.75 -15.63 17.28
N GLY A 327 27.72 -14.47 17.92
CA GLY A 327 28.42 -13.26 17.44
C GLY A 327 27.76 -12.55 16.25
N TRP A 328 26.54 -12.93 15.84
CA TRP A 328 25.80 -12.20 14.80
C TRP A 328 25.56 -10.74 15.18
N THR A 329 25.76 -9.85 14.22
CA THR A 329 25.43 -8.42 14.33
C THR A 329 24.82 -7.92 13.02
N PRO A 330 23.99 -6.86 13.03
CA PRO A 330 23.40 -6.31 11.81
C PRO A 330 24.47 -5.89 10.78
N PRO A 331 24.29 -6.20 9.47
CA PRO A 331 25.27 -5.92 8.43
C PRO A 331 25.51 -4.41 8.23
N LYS A 332 26.72 -3.97 8.60
CA LYS A 332 27.13 -2.56 8.53
C LYS A 332 27.27 -2.06 7.08
N PRO A 333 27.01 -0.76 6.81
CA PRO A 333 27.38 -0.14 5.54
C PRO A 333 28.91 -0.19 5.31
N PRO A 334 29.38 -0.03 4.07
CA PRO A 334 30.80 0.26 3.80
C PRO A 334 31.29 1.50 4.58
N PRO A 335 32.60 1.67 4.80
CA PRO A 335 33.15 2.92 5.33
C PRO A 335 32.85 4.08 4.38
N ALA A 336 32.75 5.31 4.92
CA ALA A 336 32.56 6.51 4.12
C ALA A 336 33.66 6.65 3.05
N PRO A 337 33.33 7.05 1.81
CA PRO A 337 34.35 7.31 0.79
C PRO A 337 35.34 8.35 1.29
N SER A 338 36.64 8.08 1.12
CA SER A 338 37.67 9.08 1.35
C SER A 338 37.35 10.35 0.56
N ALA A 339 37.46 11.51 1.20
CA ALA A 339 37.23 12.78 0.53
C ALA A 339 38.13 12.87 -0.72
N LEU A 340 37.55 13.25 -1.87
CA LEU A 340 38.34 13.53 -3.06
C LEU A 340 39.37 14.60 -2.68
N PRO A 341 40.67 14.44 -3.03
CA PRO A 341 41.66 15.45 -2.72
C PRO A 341 41.23 16.75 -3.38
N MET A 342 41.07 17.81 -2.57
CA MET A 342 40.66 19.11 -3.10
C MET A 342 41.67 19.52 -4.18
N ARG A 343 41.21 19.64 -5.43
CA ARG A 343 41.97 20.37 -6.44
C ARG A 343 42.22 21.76 -5.86
N LYS A 344 43.49 22.12 -5.70
CA LYS A 344 43.85 23.52 -5.50
C LYS A 344 43.31 24.29 -6.71
N PRO A 345 42.79 25.52 -6.54
CA PRO A 345 42.59 26.42 -7.66
C PRO A 345 43.89 26.52 -8.47
N GLU A 346 43.76 26.51 -9.80
CA GLU A 346 44.84 26.78 -10.76
C GLU A 346 45.07 28.30 -10.90
#